data_AF-A0A8J1LE87-F1
#
_entry.id   AF-A0A8J1LE87-F1
#
_cell.length_a   1.000
_cell.length_b   1.000
_cell.length_c   1.000
_cell.angle_alpha   90.00
_cell.angle_beta   90.00
_cell.angle_gamma   90.00
#
_symmetry.space_group_name_H-M   'P 1'
#
loop_
_entity.id
_entity.type
_entity.pdbx_description
1 polymer ?
#
loop_
_entity_poly.entity_id
_entity_poly.type
_entity_poly.pdbx_seq_one_letter_code
_entity_poly.pdbx_strand_id
1 'polypeptide(L)'
;MKILIKRIIETKPIYPKNLDKDTTRLIQKLLRKDPHKRLGSKRDAEELKESPFFKELDFDALSKKHIRAPIIPQEKTPGCCCGFLCFLCQTQIVLSEPEYRPNYNLVEKELENFHRPALLQEID
;
A
#
# COMPACT_ATOMS: atom_id res chain seq x y z
N MET A 1 9.52 -15.65 20.73
CA MET A 1 8.97 -14.50 19.98
C MET A 1 9.95 -13.34 19.76
N LYS A 2 11.29 -13.53 19.81
CA LYS A 2 12.27 -12.41 19.85
C LYS A 2 13.20 -12.29 18.64
N ILE A 3 13.35 -13.32 17.81
CA ILE A 3 14.40 -13.36 16.78
C ILE A 3 14.09 -12.39 15.62
N LEU A 4 12.84 -12.33 15.15
CA LEU A 4 12.45 -11.48 14.03
C LEU A 4 12.59 -9.98 14.37
N ILE A 5 12.04 -9.56 15.51
CA ILE A 5 12.12 -8.16 15.97
C ILE A 5 13.58 -7.74 16.16
N LYS A 6 14.40 -8.61 16.76
CA LYS A 6 15.84 -8.37 16.91
C LYS A 6 16.52 -8.15 15.56
N ARG A 7 16.20 -8.96 14.54
CA ARG A 7 16.72 -8.78 13.18
C ARG A 7 16.28 -7.45 12.54
N ILE A 8 15.04 -7.03 12.75
CA ILE A 8 14.52 -5.75 12.24
C ILE A 8 15.26 -4.57 12.88
N ILE A 9 15.59 -4.63 14.17
CA ILE A 9 16.24 -3.52 14.88
C ILE A 9 17.75 -3.48 14.58
N GLU A 10 18.43 -4.62 14.68
CA GLU A 10 19.89 -4.67 14.75
C GLU A 10 20.56 -5.09 13.44
N THR A 11 19.90 -5.92 12.63
CA THR A 11 20.53 -6.54 11.47
C THR A 11 20.45 -5.65 10.24
N LYS A 12 21.57 -5.54 9.52
CA LYS A 12 21.63 -4.95 8.19
C LYS A 12 21.16 -5.98 7.16
N PRO A 13 20.22 -5.64 6.26
CA PRO A 13 19.76 -6.56 5.23
C PRO A 13 20.89 -6.89 4.24
N ILE A 14 20.84 -8.11 3.69
CA ILE A 14 21.75 -8.58 2.65
C ILE A 14 21.10 -8.26 1.30
N TYR A 15 21.84 -7.62 0.40
CA TYR A 15 21.36 -7.24 -0.93
C TYR A 15 21.85 -8.24 -1.99
N PRO A 16 20.98 -8.69 -2.90
CA PRO A 16 21.38 -9.52 -4.03
C PRO A 16 22.41 -8.82 -4.93
N LYS A 17 23.34 -9.60 -5.53
CA LYS A 17 24.39 -9.05 -6.41
C LYS A 17 23.87 -8.49 -7.73
N ASN A 18 22.72 -8.97 -8.19
CA ASN A 18 22.06 -8.52 -9.42
C ASN A 18 21.17 -7.29 -9.23
N LEU A 19 21.11 -6.73 -8.01
CA LEU A 19 20.33 -5.55 -7.75
C LEU A 19 21.07 -4.31 -8.28
N ASP A 20 20.34 -3.47 -9.01
CA ASP A 20 20.87 -2.21 -9.51
C ASP A 20 21.42 -1.32 -8.36
N LYS A 21 22.45 -0.52 -8.66
CA LYS A 21 23.16 0.29 -7.67
C LYS A 21 22.28 1.38 -7.10
N ASP A 22 21.50 2.06 -7.94
CA ASP A 22 20.60 3.14 -7.52
C ASP A 22 19.44 2.58 -6.71
N THR A 23 18.94 1.41 -7.10
CA THR A 23 17.95 0.63 -6.34
C THR A 23 18.47 0.23 -4.96
N THR A 24 19.68 -0.33 -4.90
CA THR A 24 20.33 -0.72 -3.63
C THR A 24 20.50 0.50 -2.73
N ARG A 25 20.95 1.63 -3.28
CA ARG A 25 21.15 2.89 -2.55
C ARG A 25 19.82 3.43 -2.01
N LEU A 26 18.75 3.38 -2.78
CA LEU A 26 17.41 3.77 -2.35
C LEU A 26 16.97 2.93 -1.14
N ILE A 27 17.02 1.61 -1.25
CA ILE A 27 16.60 0.70 -0.17
C ILE A 27 17.44 0.94 1.09
N GLN A 28 18.76 1.13 0.96
CA GLN A 28 19.63 1.42 2.11
C GLN A 28 19.26 2.72 2.84
N LYS A 29 18.86 3.76 2.11
CA LYS A 29 18.45 5.04 2.69
C LYS A 29 17.06 4.97 3.32
N LEU A 30 16.13 4.20 2.73
CA LEU A 30 14.79 3.95 3.29
C LEU A 30 14.83 3.06 4.54
N LEU A 31 15.71 2.06 4.57
CA LEU A 31 15.84 1.11 5.69
C LEU A 31 16.85 1.58 6.76
N ARG A 32 17.10 2.89 6.86
CA ARG A 32 17.86 3.47 7.98
C ARG A 32 17.09 3.27 9.29
N LYS A 33 17.78 2.68 10.27
CA LYS A 33 17.20 2.38 11.59
C LYS A 33 16.87 3.65 12.35
N ASP A 34 17.76 4.64 12.29
CA ASP A 34 17.52 5.99 12.79
C ASP A 34 16.47 6.71 11.91
N PRO A 35 15.27 7.03 12.45
CA PRO A 35 14.20 7.65 11.68
C PRO A 35 14.57 9.06 11.18
N HIS A 36 15.40 9.82 11.90
CA HIS A 36 15.80 11.19 11.50
C HIS A 36 16.83 11.22 10.37
N LYS A 37 17.44 10.07 10.08
CA LYS A 37 18.37 9.89 8.95
C LYS A 37 17.74 9.08 7.81
N ARG A 38 16.48 8.66 7.97
CA ARG A 38 15.75 7.93 6.95
C ARG A 38 15.40 8.87 5.81
N LEU A 39 15.50 8.37 4.59
CA LEU A 39 15.07 9.14 3.41
C LEU A 39 13.60 9.54 3.57
N GLY A 40 13.30 10.81 3.31
CA GLY A 40 11.98 11.41 3.52
C GLY A 40 11.75 11.97 4.92
N SER A 41 12.73 11.92 5.82
CA SER A 41 12.55 12.47 7.17
C SER A 41 12.58 14.00 7.26
N LYS A 42 13.22 14.70 6.31
CA LYS A 42 13.33 16.17 6.36
C LYS A 42 12.38 16.89 5.41
N ARG A 43 12.24 16.42 4.17
CA ARG A 43 11.37 17.00 3.12
C ARG A 43 10.36 16.02 2.55
N ASP A 44 10.07 14.95 3.29
CA ASP A 44 9.06 13.94 2.92
C ASP A 44 9.29 13.40 1.48
N ALA A 45 8.24 13.36 0.67
CA ALA A 45 8.24 12.82 -0.68
C ALA A 45 9.27 13.48 -1.62
N GLU A 46 9.63 14.75 -1.42
CA GLU A 46 10.55 15.45 -2.31
C GLU A 46 11.96 14.82 -2.31
N GLU A 47 12.44 14.33 -1.17
CA GLU A 47 13.73 13.62 -1.12
C GLU A 47 13.69 12.29 -1.86
N LEU A 48 12.51 11.66 -1.94
CA LEU A 48 12.33 10.42 -2.68
C LEU A 48 12.34 10.70 -4.18
N LYS A 49 11.62 11.72 -4.63
CA LYS A 49 11.54 12.12 -6.05
C LYS A 49 12.92 12.47 -6.63
N GLU A 50 13.77 13.13 -5.85
CA GLU A 50 15.15 13.48 -6.23
C GLU A 50 16.12 12.28 -6.30
N SER A 51 15.69 11.06 -5.90
CA SER A 51 16.56 9.88 -5.94
C SER A 51 16.88 9.47 -7.39
N PRO A 52 18.14 9.09 -7.70
CA PRO A 52 18.52 8.60 -9.03
C PRO A 52 17.68 7.42 -9.54
N PHE A 53 17.10 6.63 -8.63
CA PHE A 53 16.17 5.56 -8.96
C PHE A 53 14.94 6.04 -9.75
N PHE A 54 14.45 7.25 -9.47
CA PHE A 54 13.27 7.83 -10.12
C PHE A 54 13.62 8.87 -11.19
N LYS A 55 14.89 8.97 -11.62
CA LYS A 55 15.35 10.01 -12.55
C LYS A 55 14.61 10.04 -13.89
N GLU A 56 14.07 8.91 -14.33
CA GLU A 56 13.35 8.75 -15.61
C GLU A 56 11.83 8.82 -15.44
N LEU A 57 11.33 8.98 -14.20
CA LEU A 57 9.92 9.00 -13.87
C LEU A 57 9.42 10.43 -13.73
N ASP A 58 8.48 10.81 -14.59
CA ASP A 58 7.71 12.05 -14.45
C ASP A 58 6.57 11.83 -13.45
N PHE A 59 6.69 12.43 -12.26
CA PHE A 59 5.69 12.32 -11.20
C PHE A 59 4.38 13.06 -11.53
N ASP A 60 4.44 14.12 -12.32
CA ASP A 60 3.25 14.88 -12.71
C ASP A 60 2.44 14.08 -13.73
N ALA A 61 3.10 13.53 -14.76
CA ALA A 61 2.47 12.62 -15.71
C ALA A 61 1.94 11.34 -15.03
N LEU A 62 2.66 10.82 -14.03
CA LEU A 62 2.20 9.67 -13.25
C LEU A 62 0.90 9.99 -12.49
N SER A 63 0.82 11.14 -11.81
CA SER A 63 -0.35 11.56 -11.05
C SER A 63 -1.60 11.72 -11.92
N LYS A 64 -1.41 12.22 -13.15
CA LYS A 64 -2.46 12.38 -14.18
C LYS A 64 -2.78 11.09 -14.93
N LYS A 65 -2.18 9.96 -14.54
CA LYS A 65 -2.35 8.64 -15.18
C LYS A 65 -1.96 8.62 -16.67
N HIS A 66 -1.05 9.49 -17.09
CA HIS A 66 -0.55 9.55 -18.47
C HIS A 66 0.56 8.53 -18.76
N ILE A 67 1.09 7.86 -17.73
CA ILE A 67 2.09 6.79 -17.87
C ILE A 67 1.37 5.44 -17.92
N ARG A 68 1.61 4.66 -18.98
CA ARG A 68 1.07 3.30 -19.11
C ARG A 68 1.65 2.39 -18.04
N ALA A 69 0.79 1.70 -17.29
CA ALA A 69 1.23 0.72 -16.30
C ALA A 69 2.02 -0.43 -16.96
N PRO A 70 3.12 -0.90 -16.35
CA PRO A 70 3.93 -1.98 -16.92
C PRO A 70 3.22 -3.34 -16.93
N ILE A 71 2.26 -3.52 -16.01
CA ILE A 71 1.44 -4.73 -15.92
C ILE A 71 -0.02 -4.28 -15.97
N ILE A 72 -0.74 -4.72 -17.00
CA ILE A 72 -2.18 -4.50 -17.14
C ILE A 72 -2.87 -5.80 -16.74
N PRO A 73 -3.67 -5.82 -15.66
CA PRO A 73 -4.44 -7.00 -15.29
C PRO A 73 -5.37 -7.40 -16.43
N GLN A 74 -5.50 -8.71 -16.67
CA GLN A 74 -6.52 -9.23 -17.58
C GLN A 74 -7.89 -8.97 -16.97
N GLU A 75 -8.82 -8.43 -17.76
CA GLU A 75 -10.20 -8.22 -17.31
C GLU A 75 -10.81 -9.56 -16.92
N LYS A 76 -11.33 -9.62 -15.69
CA LYS A 76 -12.21 -10.72 -15.27
C LYS A 76 -13.63 -10.23 -15.36
N THR A 77 -14.53 -11.15 -15.67
CA THR A 77 -15.97 -10.92 -15.74
C THR A 77 -16.43 -10.03 -14.57
N PRO A 78 -17.22 -8.97 -14.83
CA PRO A 78 -17.73 -8.11 -13.76
C PRO A 78 -18.36 -8.95 -12.64
N GLY A 79 -17.86 -8.80 -11.41
CA GLY A 79 -18.32 -9.57 -10.24
C GLY A 79 -17.59 -10.88 -9.95
N CYS A 80 -16.64 -11.32 -10.77
CA CYS A 80 -15.85 -12.52 -10.49
C CYS A 80 -14.63 -12.20 -9.61
N CYS A 81 -14.65 -12.64 -8.36
CA CYS A 81 -13.51 -12.57 -7.41
C CYS A 81 -12.32 -13.46 -7.83
N CYS A 82 -12.37 -14.04 -9.03
CA CYS A 82 -11.55 -15.15 -9.48
C CYS A 82 -10.15 -14.72 -9.93
N GLY A 83 -9.37 -14.06 -9.06
CA GLY A 83 -7.93 -13.80 -9.14
C GLY A 83 -7.04 -15.06 -9.05
N PHE A 84 -5.80 -14.92 -8.56
CA PHE A 84 -4.75 -15.95 -8.55
C PHE A 84 -4.95 -17.07 -7.50
N LEU A 85 -5.96 -16.98 -6.62
CA LEU A 85 -6.28 -17.98 -5.59
C LEU A 85 -7.81 -18.12 -5.44
N CYS A 86 -8.42 -18.89 -6.34
CA CYS A 86 -9.85 -19.21 -6.33
C CYS A 86 -10.13 -20.41 -5.41
N PHE A 87 -10.06 -20.21 -4.10
CA PHE A 87 -10.56 -21.20 -3.12
C PHE A 87 -11.90 -20.79 -2.47
N LEU A 88 -12.34 -19.53 -2.66
CA LEU A 88 -13.49 -18.93 -1.96
C LEU A 88 -14.71 -18.64 -2.85
N CYS A 89 -14.66 -18.88 -4.16
CA CYS A 89 -15.84 -18.70 -5.03
C CYS A 89 -16.92 -19.79 -4.83
N GLN A 90 -16.70 -20.78 -3.96
CA GLN A 90 -17.71 -21.79 -3.62
C GLN A 90 -18.57 -21.41 -2.42
N THR A 91 -18.28 -20.30 -1.73
CA THR A 91 -19.11 -19.82 -0.63
C THR A 91 -19.93 -18.61 -1.08
N GLN A 92 -21.24 -18.74 -1.06
CA GLN A 92 -22.14 -17.59 -1.22
C GLN A 92 -21.86 -16.61 -0.07
N ILE A 93 -21.43 -15.40 -0.40
CA ILE A 93 -21.27 -14.32 0.60
C ILE A 93 -22.68 -13.91 1.01
N VAL A 94 -23.14 -14.46 2.14
CA VAL A 94 -24.36 -14.01 2.82
C VAL A 94 -23.96 -13.24 4.06
N LEU A 95 -24.69 -12.16 4.35
CA LEU A 95 -24.58 -11.53 5.67
C LEU A 95 -25.04 -12.56 6.71
N SER A 96 -24.31 -12.65 7.82
CA SER A 96 -24.75 -13.45 8.96
C SER A 96 -26.15 -13.02 9.39
N GLU A 97 -26.94 -13.99 9.85
CA GLU A 97 -28.31 -13.74 10.31
C GLU A 97 -28.35 -12.63 11.37
N PRO A 98 -29.42 -11.81 11.42
CA PRO A 98 -29.55 -10.70 12.38
C PRO A 98 -29.39 -11.13 13.83
N GLU A 99 -29.77 -12.37 14.16
CA GLU A 99 -29.65 -12.97 15.49
C GLU A 99 -28.20 -13.14 15.95
N TYR A 100 -27.26 -13.24 15.01
CA TYR A 100 -25.82 -13.32 15.27
C TYR A 100 -25.17 -11.92 15.43
N ARG A 101 -25.94 -10.83 15.29
CA ARG A 101 -25.44 -9.47 15.52
C ARG A 101 -25.51 -9.17 17.03
N PRO A 102 -24.37 -8.95 17.71
CA PRO A 102 -24.39 -8.56 19.12
C PRO A 102 -25.22 -7.29 19.31
N ASN A 103 -25.88 -7.18 20.47
CA ASN A 103 -26.62 -5.97 20.81
C ASN A 103 -25.63 -4.82 21.10
N TYR A 104 -25.41 -3.98 20.10
CA TYR A 104 -24.47 -2.86 20.16
C TYR A 104 -25.18 -1.53 20.52
N ASN A 105 -25.86 -1.49 21.66
CA ASN A 105 -26.43 -0.24 22.21
C ASN A 105 -25.36 0.86 22.52
N LEU A 106 -24.07 0.56 22.38
CA LEU A 106 -22.95 1.48 22.59
C LEU A 106 -22.38 2.08 21.28
N VAL A 107 -22.73 1.56 20.10
CA VAL A 107 -22.00 1.83 18.84
C VAL A 107 -22.74 2.82 17.92
N GLU A 108 -24.06 2.94 18.03
CA GLU A 108 -24.84 3.75 17.09
C GLU A 108 -24.45 5.25 17.13
N LYS A 109 -24.29 5.83 18.33
CA LYS A 109 -23.87 7.24 18.50
C LYS A 109 -22.47 7.53 17.97
N GLU A 110 -21.55 6.58 18.04
CA GLU A 110 -20.18 6.75 17.52
C GLU A 110 -20.13 6.63 15.99
N LEU A 111 -21.12 5.98 15.37
CA LEU A 111 -21.21 5.78 13.93
C LEU A 111 -22.15 6.76 13.22
N GLU A 112 -22.83 7.66 13.93
CA GLU A 112 -23.71 8.69 13.33
C GLU A 112 -23.01 9.52 12.25
N ASN A 113 -21.71 9.77 12.40
CA ASN A 113 -20.88 10.51 11.44
C ASN A 113 -20.04 9.60 10.52
N PHE A 114 -20.31 8.29 10.47
CA PHE A 114 -19.59 7.35 9.61
C PHE A 114 -20.00 7.48 8.13
N HIS A 115 -21.17 8.07 7.86
CA HIS A 115 -21.59 8.40 6.51
C HIS A 115 -20.64 9.43 5.88
N ARG A 116 -19.69 8.94 5.08
CA ARG A 116 -18.87 9.76 4.21
C ARG A 116 -19.51 9.76 2.82
N PRO A 117 -20.33 10.75 2.45
CA PRO A 117 -20.75 10.89 1.07
C PRO A 117 -19.50 10.97 0.20
N ALA A 118 -19.51 10.30 -0.95
CA ALA A 118 -18.38 10.35 -1.85
C ALA A 118 -18.14 11.82 -2.25
N LEU A 119 -17.04 12.40 -1.79
CA LEU A 119 -16.49 13.63 -2.36
C LEU A 119 -15.94 13.27 -3.74
N LEU A 120 -16.84 13.06 -4.70
CA LEU A 120 -16.54 13.20 -6.12
C LEU A 120 -16.48 14.70 -6.39
N GLN A 121 -15.48 15.37 -5.83
CA GLN A 121 -15.03 16.61 -6.42
C GLN A 121 -14.26 16.21 -7.67
N GLU A 122 -14.83 16.61 -8.80
CA GLU A 122 -14.25 16.55 -10.13
C GLU A 122 -12.78 17.00 -10.03
N ILE A 123 -11.88 16.11 -10.41
CA ILE A 123 -10.50 16.47 -10.67
C ILE A 123 -10.52 16.98 -12.10
N ASP A 124 -10.44 18.31 -12.27
CA ASP A 124 -10.08 18.97 -13.53
C ASP A 124 -8.74 18.46 -14.07
#